data_AF-F4RGD3-F1
#
_entry.id   AF-F4RGD3-F1
#
_cell.length_a   1.000
_cell.length_b   1.000
_cell.length_c   1.000
_cell.angle_alpha   90.00
_cell.angle_beta   90.00
_cell.angle_gamma   90.00
#
_symmetry.space_group_name_H-M   'P 1'
#
loop_
_entity.id
_entity.type
_entity.pdbx_description
1 polymer ?
#
loop_
_entity_poly.entity_id
_entity_poly.type
_entity_poly.pdbx_seq_one_letter_code
_entity_poly.pdbx_strand_id
1 'polypeptide(L)'
;PQTHLKDPNMYWDYLGSHPESLYEFVRVFTDLGTPDGFVNMDAWAGHSYQWVYVKIVAISQQGVHNLTASAATHIPGTNPDYATQDLYQCIDQGQFPLWKLLAQVLTPAEAEKFKYNVLDVTKEWPIDMVPPHEIGEFVLNQNPEIYFAEVS
;
A
#
# COMPACT_ATOMS: atom_id res chain seq x y z
N PRO A 1 -1.49 -15.68 -23.84
CA PRO A 1 -1.92 -14.45 -24.53
C PRO A 1 -3.12 -14.60 -25.51
N GLN A 2 -3.44 -15.80 -26.00
CA GLN A 2 -4.46 -16.00 -27.04
C GLN A 2 -5.91 -15.66 -26.62
N THR A 3 -6.26 -15.82 -25.35
CA THR A 3 -7.66 -15.71 -24.87
C THR A 3 -8.01 -14.35 -24.29
N HIS A 4 -7.01 -13.50 -23.99
CA HIS A 4 -7.18 -12.26 -23.23
C HIS A 4 -7.85 -12.43 -21.86
N LEU A 5 -7.88 -13.67 -21.33
CA LEU A 5 -8.42 -13.99 -20.02
C LEU A 5 -7.30 -14.04 -18.97
N LYS A 6 -7.67 -13.80 -17.71
CA LYS A 6 -6.81 -14.12 -16.56
C LYS A 6 -6.55 -15.63 -16.54
N ASP A 7 -5.30 -16.02 -16.30
CA ASP A 7 -4.86 -17.42 -16.26
C ASP A 7 -4.07 -17.68 -14.96
N PRO A 8 -4.64 -18.44 -14.01
CA PRO A 8 -3.94 -18.81 -12.78
C PRO A 8 -2.65 -19.58 -13.02
N ASN A 9 -2.56 -20.41 -14.07
CA ASN A 9 -1.35 -21.20 -14.34
C ASN A 9 -0.18 -20.28 -14.70
N MET A 10 -0.41 -19.35 -15.62
CA MET A 10 0.58 -18.32 -15.97
C MET A 10 1.00 -17.50 -14.74
N TYR A 11 0.03 -17.16 -13.88
CA TYR A 11 0.30 -16.43 -12.65
C TYR A 11 1.26 -17.22 -11.75
N TRP A 12 0.91 -18.47 -11.39
CA TRP A 12 1.72 -19.32 -10.50
C TRP A 12 3.08 -19.73 -11.09
N ASP A 13 3.17 -19.95 -12.40
CA ASP A 13 4.44 -20.24 -13.09
C ASP A 13 5.44 -19.09 -12.94
N TYR A 14 4.96 -17.83 -13.02
CA TYR A 14 5.79 -16.66 -12.77
C TYR A 14 6.28 -16.62 -11.31
N LEU A 15 5.38 -16.87 -10.35
CA LEU A 15 5.74 -16.85 -8.92
C LEU A 15 6.78 -17.93 -8.58
N GLY A 16 6.60 -19.13 -9.13
CA GLY A 16 7.49 -20.26 -8.88
C GLY A 16 8.88 -20.09 -9.49
N SER A 17 9.01 -19.24 -10.52
CA SER A 17 10.29 -19.00 -11.21
C SER A 17 11.07 -17.77 -10.71
N HIS A 18 10.46 -16.91 -9.88
CA HIS A 18 11.04 -15.65 -9.41
C HIS A 18 11.01 -15.57 -7.88
N PRO A 19 11.92 -16.25 -7.16
CA PRO A 19 11.86 -16.34 -5.70
C PRO A 19 11.98 -14.99 -4.97
N GLU A 20 12.57 -13.96 -5.60
CA GLU A 20 12.69 -12.60 -5.05
C GLU A 20 11.34 -11.94 -4.76
N SER A 21 10.31 -12.36 -5.49
CA SER A 21 8.96 -11.81 -5.42
C SER A 21 8.13 -12.35 -4.24
N LEU A 22 8.61 -13.43 -3.61
CA LEU A 22 7.89 -14.18 -2.57
C LEU A 22 7.45 -13.29 -1.40
N TYR A 23 8.26 -12.29 -1.03
CA TYR A 23 7.94 -11.37 0.05
C TYR A 23 6.61 -10.64 -0.19
N GLU A 24 6.47 -10.01 -1.35
CA GLU A 24 5.24 -9.27 -1.68
C GLU A 24 4.08 -10.23 -1.96
N PHE A 25 4.35 -11.40 -2.55
CA PHE A 25 3.30 -12.38 -2.78
C PHE A 25 2.67 -12.91 -1.51
N VAL A 26 3.47 -13.25 -0.50
CA VAL A 26 2.91 -13.67 0.80
C VAL A 26 2.01 -12.57 1.36
N ARG A 27 2.42 -11.31 1.24
CA ARG A 27 1.63 -10.15 1.70
C ARG A 27 0.30 -10.01 0.95
N VAL A 28 0.31 -10.11 -0.38
CA VAL A 28 -0.89 -10.05 -1.23
C VAL A 28 -1.88 -11.18 -0.92
N PHE A 29 -1.41 -12.34 -0.47
CA PHE A 29 -2.28 -13.46 -0.07
C PHE A 29 -2.69 -13.44 1.40
N THR A 30 -2.28 -12.43 2.18
CA THR A 30 -2.88 -12.15 3.50
C THR A 30 -4.12 -11.27 3.34
N ASP A 31 -4.81 -10.97 4.45
CA ASP A 31 -5.97 -10.07 4.46
C ASP A 31 -5.63 -8.67 3.88
N LEU A 32 -4.36 -8.24 3.94
CA LEU A 32 -3.89 -6.98 3.34
C LEU A 32 -4.08 -6.91 1.81
N GLY A 33 -4.29 -8.05 1.14
CA GLY A 33 -4.56 -8.10 -0.30
C GLY A 33 -5.97 -7.64 -0.68
N THR A 34 -6.89 -7.51 0.30
CA THR A 34 -8.28 -7.11 0.08
C THR A 34 -8.70 -6.02 1.06
N PRO A 35 -8.12 -4.80 0.98
CA PRO A 35 -8.46 -3.71 1.87
C PRO A 35 -9.94 -3.31 1.77
N ASP A 36 -10.54 -2.97 2.90
CA ASP A 36 -11.92 -2.49 2.98
C ASP A 36 -11.98 -0.99 2.68
N GLY A 37 -11.92 -0.66 1.39
CA GLY A 37 -11.86 0.73 0.93
C GLY A 37 -10.47 1.36 1.05
N PHE A 38 -10.29 2.54 0.47
CA PHE A 38 -8.99 3.22 0.47
C PHE A 38 -8.65 3.87 1.82
N VAL A 39 -9.65 4.21 2.63
CA VAL A 39 -9.45 4.96 3.88
C VAL A 39 -8.87 4.09 5.01
N ASN A 40 -8.99 2.77 4.88
CA ASN A 40 -8.62 1.78 5.90
C ASN A 40 -7.34 1.01 5.55
N MET A 41 -6.43 1.60 4.76
CA MET A 41 -5.16 0.97 4.40
C MET A 41 -3.98 1.91 4.65
N ASP A 42 -2.86 1.31 5.03
CA ASP A 42 -1.57 2.00 5.07
C ASP A 42 -0.99 2.12 3.65
N ALA A 43 -0.23 3.19 3.39
CA ALA A 43 0.52 3.34 2.15
C ALA A 43 2.02 3.33 2.43
N TRP A 44 2.76 2.57 1.62
CA TRP A 44 4.21 2.44 1.72
C TRP A 44 4.84 2.94 0.44
N ALA A 45 5.86 3.78 0.53
CA ALA A 45 6.54 4.27 -0.67
C ALA A 45 7.27 3.14 -1.43
N GLY A 46 7.58 2.03 -0.74
CA GLY A 46 8.26 0.85 -1.27
C GLY A 46 9.75 1.07 -1.48
N HIS A 47 10.11 2.10 -2.24
CA HIS A 47 11.48 2.46 -2.56
C HIS A 47 12.15 3.33 -1.49
N SER A 48 13.48 3.27 -1.48
CA SER A 48 14.34 4.19 -0.73
C SER A 48 14.73 5.39 -1.61
N TYR A 49 14.59 6.61 -1.09
CA TYR A 49 14.99 7.87 -1.78
C TYR A 49 16.33 8.38 -1.23
N GLN A 50 17.09 9.21 -1.98
CA GLN A 50 18.48 9.55 -1.62
C GLN A 50 18.76 11.06 -1.45
N TRP A 51 19.22 11.41 -0.24
CA TRP A 51 20.36 12.29 0.18
C TRP A 51 20.87 11.74 1.54
N VAL A 52 19.94 11.17 2.32
CA VAL A 52 20.06 10.04 3.26
C VAL A 52 19.12 8.92 2.77
N TYR A 53 19.27 7.66 3.20
CA TYR A 53 18.34 6.58 2.80
C TYR A 53 17.07 6.69 3.64
N VAL A 54 15.92 6.86 2.99
CA VAL A 54 14.63 7.04 3.68
C VAL A 54 13.58 6.09 3.13
N LYS A 55 12.89 5.40 4.04
CA LYS A 55 11.61 4.73 3.77
C LYS A 55 10.47 5.49 4.44
N ILE A 56 9.42 5.80 3.67
CA ILE A 56 8.25 6.52 4.15
C ILE A 56 7.05 5.57 4.21
N VAL A 57 6.32 5.65 5.31
CA VAL A 57 5.04 4.98 5.50
C VAL A 57 3.98 6.01 5.93
N ALA A 58 2.79 5.88 5.35
CA ALA A 58 1.58 6.58 5.76
C ALA A 58 0.69 5.59 6.52
N ILE A 59 0.54 5.81 7.82
CA ILE A 59 -0.27 4.96 8.71
C ILE A 59 -1.68 5.53 8.81
N SER A 60 -2.67 4.75 8.37
CA SER A 60 -4.09 5.07 8.47
C SER A 60 -4.47 5.30 9.94
N GLN A 61 -5.11 6.43 10.24
CA GLN A 61 -5.63 6.72 11.58
C GLN A 61 -7.02 6.13 11.83
N GLN A 62 -7.64 5.54 10.81
CA GLN A 62 -8.88 4.77 10.82
C GLN A 62 -8.62 3.30 11.19
N GLY A 63 -7.36 2.88 11.06
CA GLY A 63 -6.91 1.51 11.25
C GLY A 63 -6.94 0.71 9.96
N VAL A 64 -6.27 -0.45 9.99
CA VAL A 64 -6.23 -1.36 8.84
C VAL A 64 -7.40 -2.33 8.93
N HIS A 65 -8.34 -2.20 7.99
CA HIS A 65 -9.51 -3.07 7.88
C HIS A 65 -9.54 -3.75 6.51
N ASN A 66 -9.86 -5.03 6.50
CA ASN A 66 -9.81 -5.86 5.30
C ASN A 66 -11.14 -6.59 5.09
N LEU A 67 -11.51 -6.76 3.83
CA LEU A 67 -12.66 -7.55 3.44
C LEU A 67 -12.40 -9.03 3.70
N THR A 68 -13.43 -9.74 4.14
CA THR A 68 -13.39 -11.21 4.11
C THR A 68 -13.33 -11.71 2.67
N ALA A 69 -12.79 -12.91 2.43
CA ALA A 69 -12.74 -13.51 1.10
C ALA A 69 -14.12 -13.55 0.40
N SER A 70 -15.21 -13.79 1.16
CA SER A 70 -16.56 -13.77 0.60
C SER A 70 -17.00 -12.37 0.19
N ALA A 71 -16.69 -11.34 0.99
CA ALA A 71 -17.01 -9.96 0.67
C ALA A 71 -16.20 -9.46 -0.53
N ALA A 72 -14.89 -9.75 -0.56
CA ALA A 72 -13.99 -9.42 -1.65
C ALA A 72 -14.37 -10.09 -2.98
N THR A 73 -15.06 -11.23 -2.93
CA THR A 73 -15.60 -11.89 -4.13
C THR A 73 -16.93 -11.27 -4.57
N HIS A 74 -17.77 -10.84 -3.63
CA HIS A 74 -19.13 -10.38 -3.92
C HIS A 74 -19.19 -8.90 -4.32
N ILE A 75 -18.50 -8.03 -3.58
CA ILE A 75 -18.56 -6.57 -3.74
C ILE A 75 -18.18 -6.14 -5.16
N PRO A 76 -17.09 -6.63 -5.79
CA PRO A 76 -16.77 -6.21 -7.16
C PRO A 76 -17.86 -6.56 -8.20
N GLY A 77 -18.71 -7.56 -7.90
CA GLY A 77 -19.83 -7.94 -8.75
C GLY A 77 -21.06 -7.04 -8.60
N THR A 78 -21.24 -6.40 -7.44
CA THR A 78 -22.38 -5.50 -7.15
C THR A 78 -22.01 -4.03 -7.24
N ASN A 79 -20.79 -3.68 -6.84
CA ASN A 79 -20.20 -2.36 -6.87
C ASN A 79 -18.68 -2.45 -7.18
N PRO A 80 -18.30 -2.46 -8.46
CA PRO A 80 -16.89 -2.48 -8.85
C PRO A 80 -16.12 -1.22 -8.42
N ASP A 81 -16.83 -0.12 -8.12
CA ASP A 81 -16.27 1.18 -7.75
C ASP A 81 -16.29 1.42 -6.23
N TYR A 82 -16.49 0.37 -5.43
CA TYR A 82 -16.68 0.43 -3.98
C TYR A 82 -15.69 1.33 -3.25
N ALA A 83 -14.38 1.11 -3.44
CA ALA A 83 -13.35 1.87 -2.73
C ALA A 83 -13.33 3.36 -3.12
N THR A 84 -13.62 3.67 -4.38
CA THR A 84 -13.75 5.05 -4.87
C THR A 84 -14.98 5.73 -4.28
N GLN A 85 -16.11 5.03 -4.28
CA GLN A 85 -17.36 5.51 -3.69
C GLN A 85 -17.20 5.76 -2.19
N ASP A 86 -16.58 4.83 -1.47
CA ASP A 86 -16.32 4.93 -0.03
C ASP A 86 -15.51 6.19 0.29
N LEU A 87 -14.38 6.40 -0.39
CA LEU A 87 -13.55 7.60 -0.20
C LEU A 87 -14.32 8.89 -0.48
N TYR A 88 -15.07 8.94 -1.59
CA TYR A 88 -15.87 10.12 -1.94
C TYR A 88 -16.90 10.43 -0.87
N GLN A 89 -17.65 9.42 -0.41
CA GLN A 89 -18.69 9.56 0.60
C GLN A 89 -18.10 9.96 1.96
N CYS A 90 -16.95 9.41 2.32
CA CYS A 90 -16.22 9.77 3.54
C CYS A 90 -15.94 11.28 3.59
N ILE A 91 -15.41 11.84 2.49
CA ILE A 91 -15.11 13.27 2.38
C ILE A 91 -16.39 14.11 2.33
N ASP A 92 -17.40 13.70 1.56
CA ASP A 92 -18.68 14.42 1.41
C ASP A 92 -19.44 14.53 2.76
N GLN A 93 -19.31 13.52 3.61
CA GLN A 93 -19.91 13.48 4.95
C GLN A 93 -19.08 14.22 6.01
N GLY A 94 -17.96 14.84 5.64
CA GLY A 94 -17.05 15.52 6.56
C GLY A 94 -16.21 14.58 7.42
N GLN A 95 -16.19 13.28 7.10
CA GLN A 95 -15.36 12.28 7.76
C GLN A 95 -13.99 12.24 7.07
N PHE A 96 -13.19 13.29 7.24
CA PHE A 96 -11.95 13.43 6.48
C PHE A 96 -10.90 12.38 6.85
N PRO A 97 -10.50 11.50 5.92
CA PRO A 97 -9.53 10.49 6.24
C PRO A 97 -8.13 11.08 6.43
N LEU A 98 -7.42 10.58 7.45
CA LEU A 98 -6.14 11.08 7.95
C LEU A 98 -5.09 9.96 7.99
N TRP A 99 -3.89 10.27 7.52
CA TRP A 99 -2.73 9.39 7.65
C TRP A 99 -1.58 10.10 8.35
N LYS A 100 -0.94 9.39 9.28
CA LYS A 100 0.31 9.83 9.91
C LYS A 100 1.49 9.38 9.06
N LEU A 101 2.35 10.33 8.67
CA LEU A 101 3.56 10.05 7.91
C LEU A 101 4.72 9.77 8.85
N LEU A 102 5.34 8.61 8.68
CA LEU A 102 6.54 8.21 9.40
C LEU A 102 7.69 7.95 8.42
N ALA A 103 8.92 8.23 8.86
CA ALA A 103 10.14 7.98 8.12
C ALA A 103 11.13 7.12 8.92
N GLN A 104 11.58 6.02 8.34
CA GLN A 104 12.78 5.32 8.78
C GLN A 104 13.97 5.90 8.02
N VAL A 105 15.06 6.21 8.73
CA VAL A 105 16.23 6.89 8.16
C VAL A 105 17.50 6.13 8.48
N LEU A 106 18.31 5.88 7.44
CA LEU A 106 19.67 5.35 7.57
C LEU A 106 20.66 6.32 6.89
N THR A 107 21.74 6.66 7.60
CA THR A 107 22.89 7.32 6.98
C THR A 107 23.60 6.38 6.00
N PRO A 108 24.41 6.88 5.06
CA PRO A 108 25.18 6.02 4.17
C PRO A 108 26.05 4.99 4.90
N ALA A 109 26.68 5.39 6.01
CA ALA A 109 27.53 4.49 6.80
C ALA A 109 26.74 3.40 7.55
N GLU A 110 25.49 3.67 7.95
CA GLU A 110 24.61 2.66 8.54
C GLU A 110 24.05 1.73 7.49
N ALA A 111 23.69 2.26 6.31
CA ALA A 111 23.21 1.49 5.17
C ALA A 111 24.23 0.47 4.67
N GLU A 112 25.51 0.83 4.59
CA GLU A 112 26.60 -0.10 4.21
C GLU A 112 26.75 -1.28 5.19
N LYS A 113 26.40 -1.07 6.46
CA LYS A 113 26.51 -2.07 7.53
C LYS A 113 25.19 -2.77 7.80
N PHE A 114 24.13 -2.40 7.10
CA PHE A 114 22.81 -2.94 7.36
C PHE A 114 22.71 -4.39 6.92
N LYS A 115 21.88 -5.17 7.62
CA LYS A 115 21.72 -6.62 7.39
C LYS A 115 21.24 -6.96 5.97
N TYR A 116 20.57 -6.03 5.32
CA TYR A 116 19.97 -6.18 3.99
C TYR A 116 20.46 -5.06 3.06
N ASN A 117 20.39 -5.30 1.75
CA ASN A 117 20.58 -4.23 0.78
C ASN A 117 19.44 -3.20 0.93
N VAL A 118 19.78 -1.97 1.34
CA VAL A 118 18.80 -0.89 1.61
C VAL A 118 18.09 -0.38 0.35
N LEU A 119 18.59 -0.73 -0.84
CA LEU A 119 17.97 -0.42 -2.13
C LEU A 119 17.11 -1.56 -2.69
N ASP A 120 17.07 -2.72 -2.02
CA ASP A 120 16.21 -3.84 -2.41
C ASP A 120 14.77 -3.60 -1.95
N VAL A 121 13.87 -3.37 -2.91
CA VAL A 121 12.43 -3.13 -2.67
C VAL A 121 11.72 -4.34 -2.05
N THR A 122 12.31 -5.54 -2.13
CA THR A 122 11.75 -6.78 -1.55
C THR A 122 12.13 -6.96 -0.07
N LYS A 123 12.74 -5.95 0.55
CA LYS A 123 13.22 -5.97 1.94
C LYS A 123 12.64 -4.81 2.72
N GLU A 124 12.00 -5.12 3.85
CA GLU A 124 11.65 -4.13 4.86
C GLU A 124 12.72 -3.95 5.92
N TRP A 125 12.75 -2.76 6.52
CA TRP A 125 13.63 -2.47 7.65
C TRP A 125 12.85 -2.71 8.94
N PRO A 126 13.27 -3.68 9.76
CA PRO A 126 12.58 -3.97 11.01
C PRO A 126 12.45 -2.72 11.89
N ILE A 127 11.25 -2.46 12.42
CA ILE A 127 10.91 -1.27 13.21
C ILE A 127 11.78 -1.16 14.48
N ASP A 128 12.18 -2.31 15.04
CA ASP A 128 13.07 -2.40 16.20
C ASP A 128 14.54 -2.05 15.85
N MET A 129 14.96 -2.27 14.61
CA MET A 129 16.32 -1.96 14.14
C MET A 129 16.44 -0.52 13.62
N VAL A 130 15.38 -0.03 12.95
CA VAL A 130 15.32 1.34 12.43
C VAL A 130 13.99 1.96 12.88
N PRO A 131 13.93 2.57 14.07
CA PRO A 131 12.71 3.17 14.58
C PRO A 131 12.20 4.27 13.65
N PRO A 132 10.91 4.25 13.26
CA PRO A 132 10.33 5.29 12.43
C PRO A 132 10.12 6.58 13.25
N HIS A 133 10.35 7.73 12.62
CA HIS A 133 10.10 9.05 13.18
C HIS A 133 8.90 9.70 12.50
N GLU A 134 8.02 10.34 13.27
CA GLU A 134 6.91 11.11 12.71
C GLU A 134 7.45 12.35 11.96
N ILE A 135 7.02 12.49 10.70
CA ILE A 135 7.43 13.59 9.82
C ILE A 135 6.26 14.49 9.42
N GLY A 136 5.02 14.10 9.76
CA GLY A 136 3.83 14.89 9.53
C GLY A 136 2.58 14.03 9.41
N GLU A 137 1.54 14.61 8.83
CA GLU A 137 0.28 13.95 8.53
C GLU A 137 -0.35 14.55 7.28
N PHE A 138 -1.21 13.80 6.59
CA PHE A 138 -2.05 14.35 5.52
C PHE A 138 -3.50 13.94 5.71
N VAL A 139 -4.39 14.88 5.38
CA VAL A 139 -5.84 14.73 5.46
C VAL A 139 -6.41 14.95 4.06
N LEU A 140 -7.28 14.05 3.61
CA LEU A 140 -8.09 14.31 2.42
C LEU A 140 -9.40 14.95 2.85
N ASN A 141 -9.59 16.23 2.54
CA ASN A 141 -10.73 17.03 3.02
C ASN A 141 -11.57 17.65 1.89
N GLN A 142 -11.25 17.34 0.64
CA GLN A 142 -11.94 17.89 -0.53
C GLN A 142 -12.02 16.83 -1.63
N ASN A 143 -13.23 16.65 -2.16
CA ASN A 143 -13.47 15.85 -3.36
C ASN A 143 -13.16 16.66 -4.62
N PRO A 144 -12.75 16.00 -5.73
CA PRO A 144 -12.59 16.68 -7.00
C PRO A 144 -13.94 17.28 -7.46
N GLU A 145 -13.92 18.50 -8.00
CA GLU A 145 -15.12 19.12 -8.59
C GLU A 145 -15.41 18.53 -9.97
N ILE A 146 -14.35 18.22 -10.72
CA ILE A 146 -14.40 17.60 -12.04
C ILE A 146 -13.41 16.44 -12.07
N TYR A 147 -13.92 15.22 -11.85
CA TYR A 147 -13.11 14.00 -11.74
C TYR A 147 -12.10 13.82 -12.91
N PHE A 148 -12.54 14.02 -14.16
CA PHE A 148 -11.67 13.89 -15.33
C PHE A 148 -10.57 14.97 -15.41
N ALA A 149 -10.78 16.17 -14.87
CA ALA A 149 -9.75 17.21 -14.95
C ALA A 149 -8.69 17.07 -13.84
N GLU A 150 -9.04 16.43 -12.74
CA GLU A 150 -8.26 16.47 -11.50
C GLU A 150 -7.64 15.12 -11.12
N VAL A 151 -8.20 14.01 -11.61
CA VAL A 151 -7.76 12.65 -11.22
C VAL A 151 -7.12 11.87 -12.38
N SER A 152 -7.53 12.13 -13.64
CA SER A 152 -7.07 11.35 -14.80
C SER A 152 -5.77 11.83 -15.43
#